data_AF-A0A497PRX2-F1
#
_entry.id   AF-A0A497PRX2-F1
#
_cell.length_a   1.000
_cell.length_b   1.000
_cell.length_c   1.000
_cell.angle_alpha   90.00
_cell.angle_beta   90.00
_cell.angle_gamma   90.00
#
_symmetry.space_group_name_H-M   'P 1'
#
loop_
_entity.id
_entity.type
_entity.pdbx_description
1 polymer ?
#
loop_
_entity_poly.entity_id
_entity_poly.type
_entity_poly.pdbx_seq_one_letter_code
_entity_poly.pdbx_strand_id
1 'polypeptide(L)'
;MRMRISLYQRADAGIPPEVLPEIQGERESMTNIIIVGECEGVYSNSAVSKEFEAKVLVSVRDDGTVIVHNLKNGVRPLCYINDDAEISITREEGTVKLSFLATTEEGERLELNFKVITTLQGIPNENEGNSLALNVLQCVSDMAGKYGRSTIARVLTGSVSKKILTIKLDRLKTYGTAKDVSMKKVLATIDWLIGENYIAYEKDSEFPILKITDKGIDILNGRKELEAKQ
;
A
#
# COMPACT_ATOMS: atom_id res chain seq x y z
N MET A 1 19.37 -2.88 -9.52
CA MET A 1 18.08 -2.20 -9.74
C MET A 1 17.35 -2.01 -8.41
N ARG A 2 17.35 -0.78 -7.91
CA ARG A 2 16.76 -0.38 -6.62
C ARG A 2 15.70 0.68 -6.91
N MET A 3 14.44 0.27 -7.05
CA MET A 3 13.34 1.22 -6.96
C MET A 3 13.16 1.58 -5.48
N ARG A 4 13.37 2.86 -5.14
CA ARG A 4 13.45 3.35 -3.76
C ARG A 4 12.24 4.21 -3.41
N ILE A 5 11.11 3.57 -3.11
CA ILE A 5 9.92 4.28 -2.64
C ILE A 5 10.21 4.84 -1.24
N SER A 6 10.35 6.16 -1.15
CA SER A 6 10.56 6.88 0.11
C SER A 6 9.31 7.69 0.42
N LEU A 7 8.58 7.30 1.48
CA LEU A 7 7.44 8.03 2.02
C LEU A 7 7.97 8.97 3.10
N TYR A 8 7.68 10.26 3.01
CA TYR A 8 8.12 11.27 3.97
C TYR A 8 6.89 11.96 4.60
N GLN A 9 6.95 12.21 5.91
CA GLN A 9 5.91 12.92 6.65
C GLN A 9 6.26 14.41 6.81
N ARG A 10 5.24 15.25 6.98
CA ARG A 10 5.41 16.70 7.17
C ARG A 10 6.07 17.09 8.50
N ALA A 11 6.27 16.14 9.42
CA ALA A 11 7.09 16.37 10.62
C ALA A 11 8.57 16.64 10.28
N ASP A 12 8.99 16.32 9.06
CA ASP A 12 10.34 16.54 8.53
C ASP A 12 10.56 17.95 7.95
N ALA A 13 9.56 18.84 8.07
CA ALA A 13 9.60 20.22 7.60
C ALA A 13 10.62 21.06 8.39
N GLY A 14 11.90 20.94 7.98
CA GLY A 14 13.04 21.62 8.59
C GLY A 14 14.34 20.82 8.52
N ILE A 15 14.28 19.53 8.13
CA ILE A 15 15.44 18.65 8.01
C ILE A 15 15.77 18.51 6.51
N PRO A 16 17.03 18.78 6.09
CA PRO A 16 17.43 18.56 4.71
C PRO A 16 17.21 17.09 4.31
N PRO A 17 16.75 16.79 3.07
CA PRO A 17 16.46 15.43 2.63
C PRO A 17 17.66 14.46 2.73
N GLU A 18 18.88 14.97 2.81
CA GLU A 18 20.14 14.23 3.01
C GLU A 18 20.31 13.65 4.43
N VAL A 19 19.52 14.11 5.41
CA VAL A 19 19.65 13.79 6.84
C VAL A 19 18.54 12.86 7.34
N LEU A 20 17.51 12.59 6.53
CA LEU A 20 16.40 11.72 6.93
C LEU A 20 16.81 10.25 6.91
N PRO A 21 16.49 9.46 7.96
CA PRO A 21 16.83 8.05 7.99
C PRO A 21 16.10 7.34 6.85
N GLU A 22 16.89 6.73 5.99
CA GLU A 22 16.43 5.87 4.92
C GLU A 22 15.56 4.73 5.49
N ILE A 23 14.24 4.78 5.33
CA ILE A 23 13.40 3.61 5.61
C ILE A 23 13.68 2.59 4.50
N GLN A 24 14.63 1.68 4.75
CA GLN A 24 14.93 0.55 3.88
C GLN A 24 13.79 -0.47 3.96
N GLY A 25 12.76 -0.29 3.13
CA GLY A 25 11.82 -1.35 2.80
C GLY A 25 12.50 -2.37 1.89
N GLU A 26 12.89 -3.52 2.43
CA GLU A 26 13.41 -4.64 1.63
C GLU A 26 12.39 -5.19 0.64
N ARG A 27 12.93 -5.68 -0.49
CA ARG A 27 12.27 -6.30 -1.65
C ARG A 27 11.08 -7.20 -1.30
N GLU A 28 9.87 -6.68 -1.50
CA GLU A 28 8.70 -7.50 -1.77
C GLU A 28 8.19 -7.17 -3.17
N SER A 29 8.36 -8.09 -4.12
CA SER A 29 7.64 -8.22 -5.41
C SER A 29 6.64 -7.08 -5.69
N MET A 30 7.12 -5.98 -6.28
CA MET A 30 6.35 -4.74 -6.37
C MET A 30 5.14 -4.90 -7.30
N THR A 31 4.01 -4.33 -6.88
CA THR A 31 2.82 -4.17 -7.72
C THR A 31 3.03 -2.95 -8.60
N ASN A 32 2.63 -3.02 -9.88
CA ASN A 32 2.62 -1.85 -10.76
C ASN A 32 1.93 -0.67 -10.07
N ILE A 33 2.55 0.51 -10.07
CA ILE A 33 1.96 1.72 -9.50
C ILE A 33 1.12 2.40 -10.57
N ILE A 34 -0.12 2.76 -10.22
CA ILE A 34 -0.99 3.56 -11.08
C ILE A 34 -1.45 4.79 -10.30
N ILE A 35 -1.20 5.96 -10.86
CA ILE A 35 -1.69 7.24 -10.32
C ILE A 35 -2.52 7.92 -11.40
N VAL A 36 -3.76 8.27 -11.08
CA VAL A 36 -4.62 9.07 -11.95
C VAL A 36 -5.03 10.33 -11.20
N GLY A 37 -4.76 11.49 -11.79
CA GLY A 37 -5.07 12.75 -11.13
C GLY A 37 -4.76 13.98 -11.96
N GLU A 38 -5.14 15.14 -11.44
CA GLU A 38 -4.77 16.44 -11.98
C GLU A 38 -3.48 16.90 -11.31
N CYS A 39 -2.46 17.19 -12.11
CA CYS A 39 -1.14 17.60 -11.63
C CYS A 39 -0.54 18.72 -12.46
N GLU A 40 0.36 19.45 -11.82
CA GLU A 40 1.43 20.20 -12.48
C GLU A 40 2.66 19.30 -12.55
N GLY A 41 3.33 19.28 -13.69
CA GLY A 41 4.48 18.41 -13.93
C GLY A 41 5.59 19.12 -14.66
N VAL A 42 6.82 18.72 -14.35
CA VAL A 42 8.04 19.15 -15.04
C VAL A 42 8.81 17.91 -15.45
N TYR A 43 9.08 17.78 -16.74
CA TYR A 43 10.03 16.80 -17.26
C TYR A 43 11.25 17.53 -17.80
N SER A 44 12.43 17.06 -17.45
CA SER A 44 13.70 17.57 -17.97
C SER A 44 14.69 16.46 -18.27
N ASN A 45 15.49 16.65 -19.30
CA ASN A 45 16.71 15.90 -19.57
C ASN A 45 17.80 16.86 -20.08
N SER A 46 18.91 16.33 -20.58
CA SER A 46 20.04 17.13 -21.10
C SER A 46 19.69 18.03 -22.29
N ALA A 47 18.62 17.74 -23.03
CA ALA A 47 18.24 18.46 -24.25
C ALA A 47 17.02 19.38 -24.08
N VAL A 48 16.09 19.05 -23.16
CA VAL A 48 14.82 19.74 -23.06
C VAL A 48 14.30 19.78 -21.62
N SER A 49 13.62 20.88 -21.28
CA SER A 49 12.75 20.98 -20.11
C SER A 49 11.34 21.38 -20.57
N LYS A 50 10.32 20.71 -20.03
CA LYS A 50 8.91 20.94 -20.36
C LYS A 50 8.07 20.94 -19.10
N GLU A 51 7.29 22.01 -18.95
CA GLU A 51 6.25 22.12 -17.93
C GLU A 51 4.89 21.81 -18.54
N PHE A 52 4.01 21.18 -17.76
CA PHE A 52 2.64 20.90 -18.16
C PHE A 52 1.69 20.89 -16.98
N GLU A 53 0.43 21.26 -17.22
CA GLU A 53 -0.66 21.08 -16.29
C GLU A 53 -1.76 20.27 -16.97
N ALA A 54 -2.04 19.07 -16.45
CA ALA A 54 -2.98 18.16 -17.08
C ALA A 54 -3.58 17.15 -16.09
N LYS A 55 -4.69 16.53 -16.52
CA LYS A 55 -5.12 15.27 -15.93
C LYS A 55 -4.32 14.15 -16.57
N VAL A 56 -3.60 13.37 -15.76
CA VAL A 56 -2.67 12.34 -16.24
C VAL A 56 -2.99 10.97 -15.69
N LEU A 57 -2.53 9.94 -16.40
CA LEU A 57 -2.33 8.58 -15.90
C LEU A 57 -0.83 8.30 -15.87
N VAL A 58 -0.29 8.08 -14.67
CA VAL A 58 1.09 7.64 -14.45
C VAL A 58 1.08 6.14 -14.20
N SER A 59 1.89 5.42 -14.96
CA SER A 59 2.15 3.99 -14.77
C SER A 59 3.62 3.81 -14.42
N VAL A 60 3.90 3.11 -13.33
CA VAL A 60 5.24 2.65 -12.98
C VAL A 60 5.25 1.13 -12.98
N ARG A 61 6.23 0.56 -13.66
CA ARG A 61 6.45 -0.88 -13.73
C ARG A 61 7.53 -1.33 -12.75
N ASP A 62 7.61 -2.63 -12.53
CA ASP A 62 8.61 -3.26 -11.67
C ASP A 62 10.05 -3.16 -12.24
N ASP A 63 10.18 -2.95 -13.55
CA ASP A 63 11.42 -2.59 -14.25
C ASP A 63 11.81 -1.10 -14.13
N GLY A 64 11.06 -0.30 -13.37
CA GLY A 64 11.34 1.14 -13.20
C GLY A 64 10.96 2.00 -14.41
N THR A 65 10.37 1.44 -15.48
CA THR A 65 9.80 2.24 -16.57
C THR A 65 8.67 3.12 -16.01
N VAL A 66 8.72 4.41 -16.35
CA VAL A 66 7.67 5.40 -15.99
C VAL A 66 7.02 5.96 -17.24
N ILE A 67 5.69 5.87 -17.32
CA ILE A 67 4.91 6.38 -18.45
C ILE A 67 3.84 7.34 -17.95
N VAL A 68 3.80 8.56 -18.49
CA VAL A 68 2.80 9.57 -18.17
C VAL A 68 1.93 9.85 -19.39
N HIS A 69 0.64 9.53 -19.32
CA HIS A 69 -0.33 9.80 -20.39
C HIS A 69 -1.17 11.03 -20.06
N ASN A 70 -1.40 11.90 -21.05
CA ASN A 70 -2.39 12.97 -20.93
C ASN A 70 -3.80 12.40 -21.17
N LEU A 71 -4.69 12.52 -20.20
CA LEU A 71 -6.06 12.01 -20.31
C LEU A 71 -7.03 12.97 -21.02
N LYS A 72 -6.61 14.22 -21.31
CA LYS A 72 -7.39 15.16 -22.14
C LYS A 72 -7.07 15.03 -23.63
N ASN A 73 -5.84 14.65 -23.99
CA ASN A 73 -5.32 14.72 -25.36
C ASN A 73 -4.69 13.38 -25.82
N GLY A 74 -5.51 12.38 -26.13
CA GLY A 74 -5.15 11.26 -27.02
C GLY A 74 -3.90 10.42 -26.67
N VAL A 75 -3.47 9.62 -27.65
CA VAL A 75 -2.69 8.36 -27.48
C VAL A 75 -1.20 8.56 -27.13
N ARG A 76 -0.64 9.77 -27.23
CA ARG A 76 0.80 9.98 -27.00
C ARG A 76 1.10 10.29 -25.53
N PRO A 77 2.05 9.58 -24.89
CA PRO A 77 2.50 9.92 -23.56
C PRO A 77 3.20 11.29 -23.56
N LEU A 78 2.98 12.05 -22.48
CA LEU A 78 3.66 13.32 -22.20
C LEU A 78 5.12 13.09 -21.85
N CYS A 79 5.39 12.00 -21.14
CA CYS A 79 6.71 11.64 -20.66
C CYS A 79 6.85 10.13 -20.67
N TYR A 80 8.05 9.69 -21.02
CA TYR A 80 8.46 8.31 -20.99
C TYR A 80 9.90 8.28 -20.49
N ILE A 81 10.13 7.63 -19.36
CA ILE A 81 11.46 7.37 -18.81
C ILE A 81 11.72 5.87 -19.00
N ASN A 82 12.82 5.54 -19.66
CA ASN A 82 13.25 4.16 -19.85
C ASN A 82 13.63 3.53 -18.51
N ASP A 83 13.69 2.20 -18.47
CA ASP A 83 14.06 1.38 -17.31
C ASP A 83 15.18 2.00 -16.43
N ASP A 84 15.25 1.57 -15.17
CA ASP A 84 16.24 2.05 -14.16
C ASP A 84 15.95 3.41 -13.50
N ALA A 85 14.73 3.96 -13.61
CA ALA A 85 14.39 5.15 -12.83
C ALA A 85 14.37 4.88 -11.32
N GLU A 86 15.05 5.72 -10.54
CA GLU A 86 14.83 5.85 -9.10
C GLU A 86 13.57 6.68 -8.86
N ILE A 87 12.63 6.13 -8.09
CA ILE A 87 11.27 6.69 -7.96
C ILE A 87 10.98 6.96 -6.50
N SER A 88 10.70 8.22 -6.17
CA SER A 88 10.27 8.69 -4.86
C SER A 88 8.83 9.20 -4.93
N ILE A 89 8.00 8.84 -3.96
CA ILE A 89 6.61 9.28 -3.90
C ILE A 89 6.31 9.74 -2.48
N THR A 90 5.96 11.01 -2.31
CA THR A 90 5.70 11.65 -1.02
C THR A 90 4.23 12.05 -0.93
N ARG A 91 3.61 11.83 0.23
CA ARG A 91 2.22 12.20 0.51
C ARG A 91 2.14 13.04 1.78
N GLU A 92 1.55 14.22 1.70
CA GLU A 92 1.37 15.08 2.88
C GLU A 92 0.19 14.59 3.74
N GLU A 93 0.44 14.26 5.02
CA GLU A 93 -0.60 13.90 5.99
C GLU A 93 -1.73 14.95 6.07
N GLY A 94 -2.98 14.46 6.16
CA GLY A 94 -4.17 15.32 6.25
C GLY A 94 -4.54 16.05 4.97
N THR A 95 -3.80 15.86 3.86
CA THR A 95 -4.09 16.46 2.56
C THR A 95 -4.25 15.41 1.46
N VAL A 96 -4.79 15.84 0.32
CA VAL A 96 -4.83 15.05 -0.93
C VAL A 96 -3.61 15.31 -1.83
N LYS A 97 -2.59 16.03 -1.34
CA LYS A 97 -1.39 16.35 -2.11
C LYS A 97 -0.43 15.18 -2.13
N LEU A 98 0.02 14.84 -3.33
CA LEU A 98 1.02 13.81 -3.59
C LEU A 98 2.06 14.38 -4.55
N SER A 99 3.32 14.17 -4.22
CA SER A 99 4.46 14.50 -5.07
C SER A 99 5.12 13.22 -5.55
N PHE A 100 5.40 13.15 -6.85
CA PHE A 100 6.07 12.04 -7.50
C PHE A 100 7.35 12.57 -8.16
N LEU A 101 8.46 11.90 -7.90
CA LEU A 101 9.75 12.19 -8.51
C LEU A 101 10.29 10.90 -9.12
N ALA A 102 10.69 10.96 -10.38
CA ALA A 102 11.47 9.91 -11.04
C ALA A 102 12.75 10.50 -11.62
N THR A 103 13.88 9.85 -11.38
CA THR A 103 15.20 10.28 -11.87
C THR A 103 16.01 9.11 -12.41
N THR A 104 16.80 9.33 -13.45
CA THR A 104 17.75 8.33 -14.00
C THR A 104 19.20 8.77 -13.80
N GLU A 105 20.15 7.83 -13.87
CA GLU A 105 21.60 8.14 -13.85
C GLU A 105 22.02 9.06 -15.01
N GLU A 106 21.32 8.99 -16.15
CA GLU A 106 21.53 9.83 -17.32
C GLU A 106 20.98 11.27 -17.15
N GLY A 107 20.39 11.57 -15.99
CA GLY A 107 19.90 12.91 -15.65
C GLY A 107 18.51 13.23 -16.18
N GLU A 108 17.74 12.23 -16.63
CA GLU A 108 16.31 12.43 -16.84
C GLU A 108 15.63 12.65 -15.50
N ARG A 109 14.70 13.60 -15.44
CA ARG A 109 13.98 13.96 -14.22
C ARG A 109 12.53 14.28 -14.56
N LEU A 110 11.62 13.66 -13.83
CA LEU A 110 10.18 13.92 -13.88
C LEU A 110 9.68 14.24 -12.47
N GLU A 111 9.11 15.42 -12.32
CA GLU A 111 8.41 15.85 -11.12
C GLU A 111 6.93 16.01 -11.42
N LEU A 112 6.07 15.47 -10.56
CA LEU A 112 4.62 15.67 -10.64
C LEU A 112 4.09 16.07 -9.27
N ASN A 113 3.31 17.14 -9.22
CA ASN A 113 2.61 17.61 -8.02
C ASN A 113 1.11 17.50 -8.26
N PHE A 114 0.48 16.50 -7.63
CA PHE A 114 -0.94 16.22 -7.78
C PHE A 114 -1.77 17.14 -6.88
N LYS A 115 -2.68 17.89 -7.51
CA LYS A 115 -3.68 18.73 -6.84
C LYS A 115 -4.91 17.91 -6.43
N VAL A 116 -5.30 16.97 -7.30
CA VAL A 116 -6.46 16.10 -7.11
C VAL A 116 -6.12 14.69 -7.58
N ILE A 117 -6.31 13.70 -6.72
CA ILE A 117 -6.09 12.28 -7.06
C ILE A 117 -7.44 11.62 -7.28
N THR A 118 -7.64 11.03 -8.45
CA THR A 118 -8.80 10.19 -8.78
C THR A 118 -8.57 8.73 -8.39
N THR A 119 -7.38 8.20 -8.68
CA THR A 119 -7.03 6.79 -8.41
C THR A 119 -5.57 6.69 -7.98
N LEU A 120 -5.30 5.84 -7.00
CA LEU A 120 -3.94 5.49 -6.55
C LEU A 120 -3.88 3.99 -6.27
N GLN A 121 -2.95 3.29 -6.91
CA GLN A 121 -2.72 1.85 -6.77
C GLN A 121 -1.22 1.56 -6.70
N GLY A 122 -0.83 0.48 -6.02
CA GLY A 122 0.56 0.02 -5.95
C GLY A 122 1.48 0.83 -5.04
N ILE A 123 1.01 1.95 -4.46
CA ILE A 123 1.72 2.66 -3.41
C ILE A 123 1.28 2.10 -2.06
N PRO A 124 2.18 1.47 -1.28
CA PRO A 124 1.84 1.05 0.07
C PRO A 124 1.59 2.31 0.90
N ASN A 125 0.41 2.43 1.51
CA ASN A 125 0.22 3.39 2.58
C ASN A 125 1.12 2.98 3.76
N GLU A 126 1.89 3.88 4.37
CA GLU A 126 2.73 3.58 5.55
C GLU A 126 1.91 2.99 6.72
N ASN A 127 0.60 3.26 6.73
CA ASN A 127 -0.36 2.67 7.64
C ASN A 127 -0.86 1.26 7.22
N GLU A 128 -0.48 0.69 6.07
CA GLU A 128 -1.01 -0.60 5.59
C GLU A 128 -0.56 -1.78 6.43
N GLY A 129 0.65 -1.76 6.99
CA GLY A 129 1.12 -2.82 7.89
C GLY A 129 0.28 -2.90 9.17
N ASN A 130 0.13 -1.75 9.84
CA ASN A 130 -0.66 -1.64 11.08
C ASN A 130 -2.17 -1.72 10.82
N SER A 131 -2.68 -1.09 9.76
CA SER A 131 -4.10 -1.16 9.36
C SER A 131 -4.51 -2.57 8.94
N LEU A 132 -3.69 -3.29 8.17
CA LEU A 132 -4.00 -4.68 7.81
C LEU A 132 -3.97 -5.60 9.03
N ALA A 133 -2.99 -5.46 9.91
CA ALA A 133 -2.91 -6.24 11.15
C ALA A 133 -4.12 -5.98 12.06
N LEU A 134 -4.52 -4.71 12.23
CA LEU A 134 -5.73 -4.33 12.97
C LEU A 134 -7.00 -4.90 12.31
N ASN A 135 -7.11 -4.83 10.99
CA ASN A 135 -8.22 -5.43 10.24
C ASN A 135 -8.29 -6.95 10.46
N VAL A 136 -7.14 -7.64 10.47
CA VAL A 136 -7.07 -9.08 10.77
C VAL A 136 -7.53 -9.36 12.20
N LEU A 137 -7.02 -8.62 13.20
CA LEU A 137 -7.42 -8.78 14.59
C LEU A 137 -8.92 -8.55 14.79
N GLN A 138 -9.46 -7.48 14.20
CA GLN A 138 -10.88 -7.17 14.25
C GLN A 138 -11.70 -8.28 13.59
N CYS A 139 -11.26 -8.78 12.42
CA CYS A 139 -11.95 -9.86 11.73
C CYS A 139 -11.96 -11.16 12.54
N VAL A 140 -10.86 -11.51 13.21
CA VAL A 140 -10.80 -12.70 14.09
C VAL A 140 -11.71 -12.53 15.30
N SER A 141 -11.76 -11.33 15.88
CA SER A 141 -12.66 -10.97 16.98
C SER A 141 -14.13 -11.07 16.57
N ASP A 142 -14.52 -10.48 15.44
CA ASP A 142 -15.87 -10.51 14.88
C ASP A 142 -16.34 -11.95 14.59
N MET A 143 -15.40 -12.81 14.21
CA MET A 143 -15.65 -14.22 13.88
C MET A 143 -15.70 -15.14 15.10
N ALA A 144 -15.43 -14.63 16.30
CA ALA A 144 -15.58 -15.31 17.59
C ALA A 144 -14.96 -16.72 17.62
N GLY A 145 -13.83 -16.92 16.97
CA GLY A 145 -13.13 -18.20 16.98
C GLY A 145 -13.75 -19.32 16.16
N LYS A 146 -14.63 -19.04 15.18
CA LYS A 146 -15.34 -20.11 14.43
C LYS A 146 -14.67 -20.52 13.12
N TYR A 147 -13.63 -19.82 12.69
CA TYR A 147 -13.07 -19.96 11.35
C TYR A 147 -11.54 -19.99 11.37
N GLY A 148 -10.97 -20.70 10.40
CA GLY A 148 -9.53 -20.81 10.22
C GLY A 148 -8.95 -19.74 9.29
N ARG A 149 -7.61 -19.70 9.27
CA ARG A 149 -6.76 -18.74 8.52
C ARG A 149 -7.26 -18.42 7.11
N SER A 150 -7.55 -19.43 6.30
CA SER A 150 -7.93 -19.25 4.89
C SER A 150 -9.31 -18.59 4.72
N THR A 151 -10.22 -18.80 5.66
CA THR A 151 -11.56 -18.19 5.62
C THR A 151 -11.50 -16.73 6.04
N ILE A 152 -10.72 -16.43 7.09
CA ILE A 152 -10.44 -15.05 7.52
C ILE A 152 -9.82 -14.25 6.38
N ALA A 153 -8.77 -14.78 5.73
CA ALA A 153 -8.15 -14.10 4.58
C ALA A 153 -9.15 -13.83 3.45
N ARG A 154 -10.02 -14.80 3.12
CA ARG A 154 -11.06 -14.64 2.09
C ARG A 154 -12.09 -13.58 2.43
N VAL A 155 -12.46 -13.41 3.70
CA VAL A 155 -13.37 -12.35 4.12
C VAL A 155 -12.70 -10.99 3.96
N LEU A 156 -11.49 -10.82 4.46
CA LEU A 156 -10.74 -9.57 4.35
C LEU A 156 -10.52 -9.15 2.90
N THR A 157 -10.24 -10.11 2.00
CA THR A 157 -10.09 -9.82 0.55
C THR A 157 -11.42 -9.74 -0.21
N GLY A 158 -12.58 -9.86 0.45
CA GLY A 158 -13.89 -9.70 -0.20
C GLY A 158 -14.29 -10.85 -1.14
N SER A 159 -13.92 -12.09 -0.81
CA SER A 159 -14.18 -13.25 -1.68
C SER A 159 -15.66 -13.57 -1.83
N VAL A 160 -16.16 -13.54 -3.07
CA VAL A 160 -17.55 -13.93 -3.44
C VAL A 160 -17.78 -15.45 -3.52
N SER A 161 -16.89 -16.26 -2.93
CA SER A 161 -17.03 -17.71 -2.99
C SER A 161 -18.35 -18.17 -2.36
N LYS A 162 -18.98 -19.20 -2.94
CA LYS A 162 -20.27 -19.73 -2.48
C LYS A 162 -20.27 -20.04 -0.97
N LYS A 163 -19.14 -20.52 -0.43
CA LYS A 163 -18.97 -20.76 1.00
C LYS A 163 -19.21 -19.48 1.80
N ILE A 164 -18.46 -18.41 1.52
CA ILE A 164 -18.52 -17.12 2.24
C ILE A 164 -19.94 -16.54 2.23
N LEU A 165 -20.58 -16.52 1.06
CA LEU A 165 -21.93 -15.98 0.88
C LEU A 165 -22.99 -16.84 1.59
N THR A 166 -22.86 -18.16 1.55
CA THR A 166 -23.84 -19.08 2.18
C THR A 166 -23.87 -18.91 3.70
N ILE A 167 -22.71 -18.71 4.34
CA ILE A 167 -22.62 -18.44 5.79
C ILE A 167 -22.69 -16.94 6.14
N LYS A 168 -23.05 -16.08 5.17
CA LYS A 168 -23.30 -14.64 5.34
C LYS A 168 -22.14 -13.85 5.95
N LEU A 169 -20.89 -14.28 5.68
CA LEU A 169 -19.70 -13.57 6.16
C LEU A 169 -19.44 -12.27 5.36
N ASP A 170 -20.12 -12.07 4.23
CA ASP A 170 -20.16 -10.83 3.47
C ASP A 170 -20.82 -9.65 4.21
N ARG A 171 -21.50 -9.92 5.33
CA ARG A 171 -22.16 -8.91 6.16
C ARG A 171 -21.27 -8.34 7.27
N LEU A 172 -20.08 -8.91 7.48
CA LEU A 172 -19.15 -8.42 8.49
C LEU A 172 -18.61 -7.05 8.06
N LYS A 173 -18.38 -6.15 9.04
CA LYS A 173 -17.77 -4.84 8.77
C LYS A 173 -16.36 -4.97 8.17
N THR A 174 -15.69 -6.07 8.49
CA THR A 174 -14.35 -6.43 8.04
C THR A 174 -14.33 -7.11 6.66
N TYR A 175 -15.49 -7.36 6.04
CA TYR A 175 -15.54 -7.93 4.70
C TYR A 175 -15.01 -6.95 3.64
N GLY A 176 -14.01 -7.39 2.87
CA GLY A 176 -13.44 -6.60 1.78
C GLY A 176 -12.60 -5.38 2.21
N THR A 177 -12.29 -5.23 3.51
CA THR A 177 -11.46 -4.12 3.99
C THR A 177 -10.02 -4.18 3.48
N ALA A 178 -9.57 -5.36 3.04
CA ALA A 178 -8.27 -5.60 2.41
C ALA A 178 -8.41 -6.08 0.96
N LYS A 179 -9.43 -5.60 0.23
CA LYS A 179 -9.71 -6.01 -1.17
C LYS A 179 -8.54 -5.75 -2.13
N ASP A 180 -7.76 -4.70 -1.89
CA ASP A 180 -6.64 -4.28 -2.73
C ASP A 180 -5.32 -4.94 -2.29
N VAL A 181 -5.35 -5.76 -1.23
CA VAL A 181 -4.19 -6.50 -0.71
C VAL A 181 -4.19 -7.92 -1.26
N SER A 182 -3.04 -8.40 -1.71
CA SER A 182 -2.93 -9.78 -2.18
C SER A 182 -3.26 -10.80 -1.09
N MET A 183 -3.97 -11.88 -1.45
CA MET A 183 -4.30 -12.96 -0.50
C MET A 183 -3.05 -13.53 0.19
N LYS A 184 -1.92 -13.61 -0.54
CA LYS A 184 -0.63 -14.05 0.02
C LYS A 184 -0.15 -13.13 1.13
N LYS A 185 -0.26 -11.80 0.95
CA LYS A 185 0.13 -10.82 1.97
C LYS A 185 -0.78 -10.89 3.19
N VAL A 186 -2.10 -11.01 3.01
CA VAL A 186 -3.04 -11.19 4.13
C VAL A 186 -2.72 -12.45 4.93
N LEU A 187 -2.43 -13.57 4.26
CA LEU A 187 -2.01 -14.81 4.92
C LEU A 187 -0.70 -14.64 5.69
N ALA A 188 0.30 -13.97 5.09
CA ALA A 188 1.56 -13.68 5.76
C ALA A 188 1.38 -12.79 7.00
N THR A 189 0.46 -11.82 6.98
CA THR A 189 0.12 -11.00 8.16
C THR A 189 -0.56 -11.83 9.24
N ILE A 190 -1.45 -12.75 8.89
CA ILE A 190 -2.05 -13.68 9.87
C ILE A 190 -0.96 -14.55 10.51
N ASP A 191 -0.05 -15.09 9.70
CA ASP A 191 1.03 -15.95 10.20
C ASP A 191 1.98 -15.19 11.15
N TRP A 192 2.29 -13.93 10.84
CA TRP A 192 3.04 -13.05 11.74
C TRP A 192 2.29 -12.79 13.05
N LEU A 193 0.99 -12.46 13.01
CA LEU A 193 0.18 -12.25 14.22
C LEU A 193 0.08 -13.49 15.11
N ILE A 194 0.15 -14.69 14.50
CA ILE A 194 0.24 -15.96 15.24
C ILE A 194 1.63 -16.10 15.88
N GLY A 195 2.70 -15.82 15.13
CA GLY A 195 4.07 -15.87 15.65
C GLY A 195 4.29 -14.94 16.84
N GLU A 196 3.70 -13.74 16.80
CA GLU A 196 3.77 -12.74 17.86
C GLU A 196 2.73 -12.91 18.97
N ASN A 197 1.96 -14.01 18.94
CA ASN A 197 0.95 -14.37 19.93
C ASN A 197 -0.18 -13.34 20.12
N TYR A 198 -0.52 -12.58 19.08
CA TYR A 198 -1.74 -11.75 19.05
C TYR A 198 -2.98 -12.58 18.68
N ILE A 199 -2.78 -13.66 17.94
CA ILE A 199 -3.79 -14.65 17.56
C ILE A 199 -3.22 -16.03 17.86
N ALA A 200 -4.06 -16.98 18.25
CA ALA A 200 -3.65 -18.36 18.48
C ALA A 200 -4.64 -19.34 17.84
N TYR A 201 -4.16 -20.56 17.57
CA TYR A 201 -5.05 -21.67 17.27
C TYR A 201 -5.79 -22.10 18.54
N GLU A 202 -7.08 -22.40 18.41
CA GLU A 202 -7.85 -23.02 19.48
C GLU A 202 -7.32 -24.42 19.78
N LYS A 203 -7.05 -24.72 21.05
CA LYS A 203 -6.40 -25.97 21.48
C LYS A 203 -7.36 -27.16 21.47
N ASP A 204 -8.64 -26.92 21.78
CA ASP A 204 -9.66 -27.98 21.96
C ASP A 204 -10.68 -28.02 20.80
N SER A 205 -10.20 -27.80 19.57
CA SER A 205 -11.06 -27.77 18.37
C SER A 205 -10.70 -28.88 17.39
N GLU A 206 -11.71 -29.51 16.82
CA GLU A 206 -11.59 -30.48 15.71
C GLU A 206 -10.97 -29.85 14.44
N PHE A 207 -11.08 -28.52 14.30
CA PHE A 207 -10.57 -27.77 13.15
C PHE A 207 -9.59 -26.68 13.58
N PRO A 208 -8.61 -26.30 12.71
CA PRO A 208 -7.65 -25.24 12.99
C PRO A 208 -8.31 -23.85 12.88
N ILE A 209 -9.09 -23.49 13.90
CA ILE A 209 -9.76 -22.20 14.05
C ILE A 209 -8.86 -21.23 14.83
N LEU A 210 -8.95 -19.95 14.49
CA LEU A 210 -8.13 -18.90 15.10
C LEU A 210 -8.95 -18.09 16.11
N LYS A 211 -8.38 -17.83 17.29
CA LYS A 211 -8.92 -16.92 18.31
C LYS A 211 -7.94 -15.80 18.61
N ILE A 212 -8.48 -14.63 18.93
CA ILE A 212 -7.68 -13.52 19.42
C ILE A 212 -7.22 -13.81 20.85
N THR A 213 -5.97 -13.48 21.16
CA THR A 213 -5.41 -13.61 22.52
C THR A 213 -5.65 -12.33 23.31
N ASP A 214 -5.37 -12.35 24.62
CA ASP A 214 -5.41 -11.14 25.45
C ASP A 214 -4.46 -10.05 24.92
N LYS A 215 -3.29 -10.44 24.40
CA LYS A 215 -2.33 -9.53 23.74
C LYS A 215 -2.99 -8.85 22.54
N GLY A 216 -3.73 -9.59 21.70
CA GLY A 216 -4.46 -9.02 20.57
C GLY A 216 -5.63 -8.11 20.97
N ILE A 217 -6.34 -8.45 22.05
CA ILE A 217 -7.43 -7.62 22.60
C ILE A 217 -6.90 -6.28 23.12
N ASP A 218 -5.72 -6.27 23.75
CA ASP A 218 -5.06 -5.03 24.18
C ASP A 218 -4.82 -4.06 23.03
N ILE A 219 -4.41 -4.59 21.87
CA ILE A 219 -4.23 -3.81 20.64
C ILE A 219 -5.55 -3.24 20.14
N LEU A 220 -6.59 -4.08 20.02
CA LEU A 220 -7.90 -3.63 19.51
C LEU A 220 -8.55 -2.54 20.38
N ASN A 221 -8.33 -2.60 21.70
CA ASN A 221 -8.85 -1.62 22.64
C ASN A 221 -7.99 -0.34 22.72
N GLY A 222 -6.91 -0.22 21.93
CA GLY A 222 -5.98 0.91 21.98
C GLY A 222 -5.19 1.00 23.29
N ARG A 223 -5.10 -0.11 24.04
CA ARG A 223 -4.33 -0.17 25.30
C ARG A 223 -2.83 -0.36 25.06
N LYS A 224 -2.46 -0.88 23.88
CA LYS A 224 -1.09 -1.08 23.41
C LYS A 224 -1.02 -0.86 21.90
N GLU A 225 0.17 -0.55 21.40
CA GLU A 225 0.46 -0.46 19.96
C GLU A 225 1.07 -1.77 19.44
N LEU A 226 0.91 -2.02 18.13
CA LEU A 226 1.52 -3.16 17.47
C LEU A 226 3.04 -3.01 17.47
N GLU A 227 3.75 -4.04 17.91
CA GLU A 227 5.20 -4.12 17.75
C GLU A 227 5.53 -4.18 16.25
N ALA A 228 6.57 -3.44 15.83
CA ALA A 228 6.98 -3.41 14.43
C ALA A 228 7.36 -4.83 13.96
N LYS A 229 6.90 -5.20 12.75
CA LYS A 229 7.29 -6.46 12.12
C LYS A 229 8.81 -6.42 11.86
N GLN A 230 9.56 -7.24 12.61
CA GLN A 230 11.01 -7.42 12.45
C GLN A 230 11.35 -8.12 11.13
#